data_AF-K1S1H8-F1
#
_entry.id   AF-K1S1H8-F1
#
_cell.length_a   1.000
_cell.length_b   1.000
_cell.length_c   1.000
_cell.angle_alpha   90.00
_cell.angle_beta   90.00
_cell.angle_gamma   90.00
#
_symmetry.space_group_name_H-M   'P 1'
#
loop_
_entity.id
_entity.type
_entity.pdbx_description
1 polymer ?
#
loop_
_entity_poly.entity_id
_entity_poly.type
_entity_poly.pdbx_seq_one_letter_code
_entity_poly.pdbx_strand_id
1 'polypeptide(L)'
;MVAFHALALKAGEVWTAKNVPIPFLRDSTQYVSDPDGYVDKAQKDSANFYLQKLKLECGVQNVLIIVGKVDNQDAFRMAQDVGNQYGIGYKKSRRGLVIVIAVEDHKYFIAPGSGLEGELTDVDCDDIARAC
;
A
#
# COMPACT_ATOMS: atom_id res chain seq x y z
N MET A 1 11.72 36.27 -12.73
CA MET A 1 12.75 35.24 -12.48
C MET A 1 12.13 33.88 -12.75
N VAL A 2 12.53 33.19 -13.82
CA VAL A 2 12.04 31.85 -14.14
C VAL A 2 12.82 30.87 -13.29
N ALA A 3 12.15 30.26 -12.31
CA ALA A 3 12.73 29.17 -11.52
C ALA A 3 12.77 27.91 -12.40
N PHE A 4 13.95 27.61 -12.95
CA PHE A 4 14.26 26.31 -13.50
C PHE A 4 14.17 25.28 -12.37
N HIS A 5 13.06 24.55 -12.31
CA HIS A 5 13.01 23.32 -11.53
C HIS A 5 13.80 22.28 -12.31
N ALA A 6 15.01 21.99 -11.84
CA ALA A 6 15.75 20.83 -12.28
C ALA A 6 14.90 19.60 -11.89
N LEU A 7 14.21 19.02 -12.87
CA LEU A 7 13.60 17.70 -12.71
C LEU A 7 14.75 16.70 -12.69
N ALA A 8 15.32 16.48 -11.52
CA ALA A 8 16.24 15.37 -11.31
C ALA A 8 15.43 14.09 -11.52
N LEU A 9 15.68 13.35 -12.61
CA LEU A 9 15.28 11.94 -12.66
C LEU A 9 16.03 11.25 -11.52
N LYS A 10 15.35 11.04 -10.39
CA LYS A 10 15.81 10.06 -9.42
C LYS A 10 15.86 8.72 -10.16
N ALA A 11 17.00 8.05 -10.13
CA ALA A 11 17.03 6.62 -10.44
C ALA A 11 15.98 5.94 -9.56
N GLY A 12 15.11 5.12 -10.16
CA GLY A 12 13.98 4.50 -9.45
C GLY A 12 14.48 3.76 -8.22
N GLU A 13 14.09 4.24 -7.04
CA GLU A 13 14.44 3.60 -5.77
C GLU A 13 13.76 2.23 -5.73
N VAL A 14 14.49 1.20 -5.29
CA VAL A 14 13.91 -0.11 -5.07
C VAL A 14 13.36 -0.14 -3.64
N TRP A 15 12.06 -0.37 -3.52
CA TRP A 15 11.36 -0.34 -2.25
C TRP A 15 11.27 -1.73 -1.61
N THR A 16 11.43 -1.74 -0.29
CA THR A 16 11.31 -2.89 0.61
C THR A 16 10.51 -2.45 1.82
N ALA A 17 10.07 -3.41 2.64
CA ALA A 17 9.44 -3.09 3.92
C ALA A 17 10.33 -2.25 4.85
N LYS A 18 11.66 -2.23 4.65
CA LYS A 18 12.60 -1.50 5.51
C LYS A 18 12.72 -0.01 5.19
N ASN A 19 12.53 0.39 3.93
CA ASN A 19 12.73 1.77 3.48
C ASN A 19 11.45 2.48 3.02
N VAL A 20 10.39 1.74 2.68
CA VAL A 20 9.12 2.36 2.30
C VAL A 20 8.56 3.20 3.46
N PRO A 21 8.15 4.45 3.23
CA PRO A 21 7.51 5.23 4.28
C PRO A 21 6.14 4.62 4.60
N ILE A 22 5.76 4.60 5.89
CA ILE A 22 4.39 4.24 6.31
C ILE A 22 3.77 5.46 6.99
N PRO A 23 3.09 6.36 6.24
CA PRO A 23 2.54 7.61 6.79
C PRO A 23 1.61 7.40 7.98
N PHE A 24 0.88 6.28 8.00
CA PHE A 24 -0.02 5.89 9.09
C PHE A 24 0.63 5.90 10.48
N LEU A 25 1.94 5.65 10.57
CA LEU A 25 2.69 5.66 11.84
C LEU A 25 2.84 7.08 12.44
N ARG A 26 2.72 8.12 11.62
CA ARG A 26 2.81 9.53 12.04
C ARG A 26 1.44 10.19 12.09
N ASP A 27 0.57 9.86 11.15
CA ASP A 27 -0.81 10.35 11.06
C ASP A 27 -1.75 9.19 10.78
N SER A 28 -2.59 8.86 11.75
CA SER A 28 -3.52 7.73 11.69
C SER A 28 -4.65 7.86 10.64
N THR A 29 -4.68 8.97 9.89
CA THR A 29 -5.60 9.22 8.77
C THR A 29 -4.94 9.05 7.40
N GLN A 30 -3.62 8.85 7.35
CA GLN A 30 -2.85 8.72 6.11
C GLN A 30 -2.46 7.25 5.88
N TYR A 31 -3.19 6.56 5.01
CA TYR A 31 -3.03 5.13 4.72
C TYR A 31 -2.23 4.86 3.45
N VAL A 32 -2.06 5.88 2.59
CA VAL A 32 -1.37 5.78 1.30
C VAL A 32 0.11 6.15 1.45
N SER A 33 0.98 5.21 1.12
CA SER A 33 2.40 5.44 0.88
C SER A 33 2.65 5.57 -0.62
N ASP A 34 3.05 6.75 -1.07
CA ASP A 34 3.41 7.04 -2.45
C ASP A 34 4.62 7.98 -2.48
N PRO A 35 5.83 7.45 -2.24
CA PRO A 35 7.06 8.24 -2.20
C PRO A 35 7.54 8.69 -3.59
N ASP A 36 7.10 8.01 -4.65
CA ASP A 36 7.50 8.29 -6.04
C ASP A 36 6.55 9.28 -6.73
N GLY A 37 5.37 9.54 -6.16
CA GLY A 37 4.44 10.57 -6.62
C GLY A 37 3.54 10.13 -7.77
N TYR A 38 3.15 8.85 -7.81
CA TYR A 38 2.28 8.29 -8.87
C TYR A 38 0.84 8.78 -8.78
N VAL A 39 0.38 9.23 -7.61
CA VAL A 39 -0.98 9.73 -7.43
C VAL A 39 -0.98 11.17 -6.95
N ASP A 40 -1.90 11.97 -7.49
CA ASP A 40 -2.08 13.36 -7.09
C ASP A 40 -2.79 13.48 -5.73
N LYS A 41 -2.94 14.70 -5.25
CA LYS A 41 -3.57 14.97 -3.95
C LYS A 41 -5.03 14.50 -3.91
N ALA A 42 -5.81 14.71 -4.97
CA ALA A 42 -7.22 14.34 -4.99
C ALA A 42 -7.39 12.82 -4.97
N GLN A 43 -6.54 12.10 -5.70
CA GLN A 43 -6.48 10.64 -5.69
C GLN A 43 -6.07 10.10 -4.33
N LYS A 44 -5.02 10.68 -3.70
CA LYS A 44 -4.61 10.33 -2.32
C LYS A 44 -5.73 10.56 -1.30
N ASP A 45 -6.40 11.71 -1.38
CA ASP A 45 -7.50 12.07 -0.48
C ASP A 45 -8.68 11.09 -0.63
N SER A 46 -9.04 10.74 -1.87
CA SER A 46 -10.08 9.74 -2.16
C SER A 46 -9.71 8.35 -1.62
N ALA A 47 -8.48 7.89 -1.85
CA ALA A 47 -8.00 6.62 -1.32
C ALA A 47 -8.01 6.60 0.22
N ASN A 48 -7.49 7.64 0.87
CA ASN A 48 -7.53 7.78 2.33
C ASN A 48 -8.97 7.75 2.87
N PHE A 49 -9.93 8.38 2.18
CA PHE A 49 -11.34 8.36 2.57
C PHE A 49 -11.92 6.93 2.58
N TYR A 50 -11.73 6.16 1.51
CA TYR A 50 -12.24 4.78 1.44
C TYR A 50 -11.52 3.84 2.41
N LEU A 51 -10.21 3.99 2.56
CA LEU A 51 -9.41 3.23 3.52
C LEU A 51 -9.82 3.52 4.97
N GLN A 52 -10.16 4.79 5.27
CA GLN A 52 -10.74 5.16 6.54
C GLN A 52 -12.12 4.53 6.77
N LYS A 53 -12.98 4.45 5.74
CA LYS A 53 -14.26 3.74 5.85
C LYS A 53 -14.08 2.26 6.18
N LEU A 54 -13.17 1.56 5.50
CA LEU A 54 -12.85 0.16 5.81
C LEU A 54 -12.42 -0.03 7.28
N LYS A 55 -11.65 0.93 7.82
CA LYS A 55 -11.26 0.92 9.23
C LYS A 55 -12.45 1.12 10.17
N LEU A 56 -13.30 2.11 9.90
CA LEU A 56 -14.38 2.50 10.81
C LEU A 56 -15.58 1.56 10.73
N GLU A 57 -15.96 1.15 9.53
CA GLU A 57 -17.18 0.38 9.26
C GLU A 57 -16.92 -1.13 9.29
N CYS A 58 -15.74 -1.58 8.86
CA CYS A 58 -15.41 -3.01 8.74
C CYS A 58 -14.34 -3.47 9.75
N GLY A 59 -13.78 -2.56 10.55
CA GLY A 59 -12.73 -2.90 11.52
C GLY A 59 -11.45 -3.45 10.89
N VAL A 60 -11.10 -2.98 9.68
CA VAL A 60 -9.91 -3.42 8.94
C VAL A 60 -8.78 -2.40 9.11
N GLN A 61 -7.61 -2.84 9.55
CA GLN A 61 -6.40 -2.00 9.54
C GLN A 61 -5.69 -2.17 8.21
N ASN A 62 -5.54 -1.09 7.45
CA ASN A 62 -5.08 -1.15 6.07
C ASN A 62 -3.88 -0.22 5.78
N VAL A 63 -3.11 -0.59 4.76
CA VAL A 63 -2.04 0.22 4.17
C VAL A 63 -2.07 0.02 2.66
N LEU A 64 -2.01 1.12 1.90
CA LEU A 64 -1.84 1.11 0.45
C LEU A 64 -0.45 1.64 0.09
N ILE A 65 0.32 0.88 -0.68
CA ILE A 65 1.66 1.24 -1.14
C ILE A 65 1.63 1.34 -2.66
N ILE A 66 2.02 2.50 -3.18
CA ILE A 66 2.15 2.76 -4.62
C ILE A 66 3.58 3.23 -4.85
N VAL A 67 4.36 2.43 -5.56
CA VAL A 67 5.79 2.66 -5.78
C VAL A 67 6.17 2.26 -7.20
N GLY A 68 7.35 2.68 -7.66
CA GLY A 68 7.83 2.33 -8.99
C GLY A 68 8.24 0.88 -9.04
N LYS A 69 9.21 0.51 -8.20
CA LYS A 69 9.81 -0.83 -8.18
C LYS A 69 9.89 -1.40 -6.77
N VAL A 70 9.70 -2.70 -6.66
CA VAL A 70 9.92 -3.46 -5.42
C VAL A 70 11.07 -4.44 -5.58
N ASP A 71 11.68 -4.81 -4.47
CA ASP A 71 12.80 -5.76 -4.50
C ASP A 71 12.40 -7.08 -5.17
N ASN A 72 13.25 -7.56 -6.07
CA ASN A 72 13.03 -8.73 -6.92
C ASN A 72 11.71 -8.75 -7.73
N GLN A 73 11.06 -7.59 -7.93
CA GLN A 73 9.73 -7.48 -8.57
C GLN A 73 8.65 -8.33 -7.86
N ASP A 74 8.82 -8.56 -6.56
CA ASP A 74 7.94 -9.41 -5.77
C ASP A 74 7.00 -8.58 -4.88
N ALA A 75 5.89 -8.13 -5.47
CA ALA A 75 4.87 -7.36 -4.75
C ALA A 75 4.21 -8.17 -3.60
N PHE A 76 4.11 -9.50 -3.77
CA PHE A 76 3.63 -10.40 -2.72
C PHE A 76 4.55 -10.36 -1.50
N ARG A 77 5.85 -10.55 -1.73
CA ARG A 77 6.84 -10.52 -0.65
C ARG A 77 6.89 -9.16 0.03
N MET A 78 6.84 -8.08 -0.75
CA MET A 78 6.75 -6.73 -0.22
C MET A 78 5.54 -6.56 0.72
N ALA A 79 4.35 -7.00 0.31
CA ALA A 79 3.14 -6.89 1.12
C ALA A 79 3.23 -7.69 2.43
N GLN A 80 3.74 -8.93 2.36
CA GLN A 80 3.94 -9.77 3.54
C GLN A 80 4.95 -9.17 4.52
N ASP A 81 6.09 -8.70 4.01
CA ASP A 81 7.15 -8.13 4.84
C ASP A 81 6.68 -6.84 5.52
N VAL A 82 5.93 -5.97 4.82
CA VAL A 82 5.31 -4.79 5.42
C VAL A 82 4.30 -5.19 6.51
N GLY A 83 3.41 -6.13 6.21
CA GLY A 83 2.40 -6.61 7.15
C GLY A 83 3.04 -7.12 8.45
N ASN A 84 4.08 -7.93 8.33
CA ASN A 84 4.81 -8.52 9.45
C ASN A 84 5.66 -7.48 10.21
N GLN A 85 6.39 -6.62 9.50
CA GLN A 85 7.31 -5.66 10.11
C GLN A 85 6.57 -4.58 10.91
N TYR A 86 5.41 -4.13 10.42
CA TYR A 86 4.63 -3.06 11.04
C TYR A 86 3.42 -3.57 11.84
N GLY A 87 3.17 -4.88 11.85
CA GLY A 87 2.05 -5.49 12.56
C GLY A 87 0.71 -4.96 12.06
N ILE A 88 0.52 -4.94 10.73
CA ILE A 88 -0.73 -4.47 10.12
C ILE A 88 -1.85 -5.48 10.43
N GLY A 89 -2.82 -5.04 11.21
CA GLY A 89 -3.91 -5.86 11.73
C GLY A 89 -3.90 -5.89 13.26
N TYR A 90 -5.09 -5.81 13.86
CA TYR A 90 -5.20 -5.78 15.32
C TYR A 90 -4.79 -7.12 15.93
N LYS A 91 -4.01 -7.09 17.03
CA LYS A 91 -3.45 -8.28 17.70
C LYS A 91 -4.43 -9.45 17.90
N LYS A 92 -5.69 -9.15 18.22
CA LYS A 92 -6.72 -10.16 18.49
C LYS A 92 -7.44 -10.62 17.22
N SER A 93 -7.85 -9.70 16.37
CA SER A 93 -8.70 -10.02 15.22
C SER A 93 -7.91 -10.37 13.97
N ARG A 94 -6.63 -9.98 13.86
CA ARG A 94 -5.76 -10.19 12.69
C ARG A 94 -6.34 -9.64 11.39
N ARG A 95 -7.18 -8.60 11.51
CA ARG A 95 -7.86 -7.92 10.40
C ARG A 95 -6.97 -6.85 9.77
N GLY A 96 -5.88 -7.30 9.14
CA GLY A 96 -4.93 -6.47 8.40
C GLY A 96 -5.17 -6.56 6.90
N LEU A 97 -4.91 -5.50 6.15
CA LEU A 97 -4.95 -5.49 4.70
C LEU A 97 -3.79 -4.67 4.15
N VAL A 98 -2.87 -5.30 3.43
CA VAL A 98 -1.77 -4.58 2.76
C VAL A 98 -1.98 -4.68 1.25
N ILE A 99 -1.98 -3.54 0.57
CA ILE A 99 -2.10 -3.46 -0.89
C ILE A 99 -0.82 -2.86 -1.42
N VAL A 100 -0.19 -3.51 -2.39
CA VAL A 100 1.03 -3.04 -3.05
C VAL A 100 0.76 -2.93 -4.55
N ILE A 101 1.13 -1.78 -5.13
CA ILE A 101 1.14 -1.51 -6.57
C ILE A 101 2.56 -1.06 -6.92
N ALA A 102 3.28 -1.90 -7.67
CA ALA A 102 4.60 -1.61 -8.22
C ALA A 102 4.45 -1.28 -9.71
N VAL A 103 4.36 0.03 -10.00
CA VAL A 103 3.90 0.56 -11.29
C VAL A 103 4.85 0.19 -12.44
N GLU A 104 6.16 0.31 -12.23
CA GLU A 104 7.16 0.01 -13.26
C GLU A 104 7.40 -1.49 -13.42
N ASP A 105 7.18 -2.27 -12.37
CA ASP A 105 7.30 -3.73 -12.43
C ASP A 105 6.05 -4.39 -13.05
N HIS A 106 4.96 -3.62 -13.25
CA HIS A 106 3.64 -4.12 -13.63
C HIS A 106 3.16 -5.25 -12.71
N LYS A 107 3.39 -5.06 -11.40
CA LYS A 107 2.99 -6.00 -10.35
C LYS A 107 2.07 -5.32 -9.35
N TYR A 108 1.12 -6.09 -8.86
CA TYR A 108 0.29 -5.71 -7.75
C TYR A 108 0.12 -6.92 -6.83
N PHE A 109 -0.21 -6.69 -5.57
CA PHE A 109 -0.64 -7.74 -4.67
C PHE A 109 -1.54 -7.20 -3.57
N ILE A 110 -2.54 -7.97 -3.18
CA ILE A 110 -3.43 -7.68 -2.04
C ILE A 110 -3.21 -8.80 -1.02
N ALA A 111 -2.69 -8.46 0.15
CA ALA A 111 -2.42 -9.37 1.24
C ALA A 111 -3.46 -9.17 2.37
N PRO A 112 -4.55 -9.97 2.39
CA PRO A 112 -5.41 -10.05 3.56
C PRO A 112 -4.68 -10.75 4.71
N GLY A 113 -4.88 -10.26 5.94
CA GLY A 113 -4.52 -10.99 7.14
C GLY A 113 -5.52 -12.13 7.40
N SER A 114 -5.12 -13.14 8.16
CA SER A 114 -5.94 -14.33 8.43
C SER A 114 -7.32 -14.02 9.03
N GLY A 115 -7.50 -12.84 9.64
CA GLY A 115 -8.79 -12.38 10.18
C GLY A 115 -9.80 -11.91 9.13
N LEU A 116 -9.39 -11.84 7.86
CA LEU A 116 -10.22 -11.42 6.72
C LEU A 116 -10.52 -12.56 5.75
N GLU A 117 -9.89 -13.73 5.86
CA GLU A 117 -10.06 -14.84 4.90
C GLU A 117 -11.52 -15.29 4.71
N GLY A 118 -12.39 -15.10 5.72
CA GLY A 118 -13.82 -15.42 5.61
C GLY A 118 -14.67 -14.36 4.88
N GLU A 119 -14.11 -13.17 4.64
CA GLU A 119 -14.78 -12.03 3.98
C GLU A 119 -14.11 -11.66 2.65
N LEU A 120 -12.79 -11.89 2.56
CA LEU A 120 -11.94 -11.59 1.43
C LEU A 120 -10.96 -12.76 1.27
N THR A 121 -11.33 -13.72 0.43
CA THR A 121 -10.48 -14.88 0.17
C THR A 121 -9.28 -14.50 -0.70
N ASP A 122 -8.25 -15.35 -0.72
CA ASP A 122 -7.11 -15.18 -1.63
C ASP A 122 -7.56 -15.14 -3.11
N VAL A 123 -8.62 -15.86 -3.46
CA VAL A 123 -9.21 -15.85 -4.82
C VAL A 123 -9.84 -14.50 -5.12
N ASP A 124 -10.62 -13.94 -4.19
CA ASP A 124 -11.21 -12.61 -4.35
C ASP A 124 -10.12 -11.53 -4.53
N CYS A 125 -9.01 -11.66 -3.78
CA CYS A 125 -7.86 -10.76 -3.89
C CYS A 125 -7.19 -10.86 -5.27
N ASP A 126 -6.94 -12.08 -5.77
CA ASP A 126 -6.33 -12.30 -7.09
C ASP A 126 -7.23 -11.77 -8.22
N ASP A 127 -8.55 -11.97 -8.12
CA ASP A 127 -9.52 -11.48 -9.10
C ASP A 127 -9.61 -9.94 -9.13
N ILE A 128 -9.69 -9.29 -7.97
CA ILE A 128 -9.67 -7.81 -7.89
C ILE A 128 -8.40 -7.26 -8.51
N ALA A 129 -7.28 -7.89 -8.19
CA ALA A 129 -5.99 -7.39 -8.60
C ALA A 129 -5.80 -7.57 -10.14
N ARG A 130 -6.29 -8.68 -10.72
CA ARG A 130 -6.36 -8.89 -12.18
C ARG A 130 -7.26 -7.93 -12.94
N ALA A 131 -8.27 -7.37 -12.30
CA ALA A 131 -9.17 -6.41 -12.93
C ALA A 131 -8.57 -5.00 -13.10
N CYS A 132 -7.39 -4.73 -12.53
CA CYS A 132 -6.69 -3.45 -12.55
C CYS A 132 -5.49 -3.47 -13.51
#